data_AF-S4PZK1-F1
#
_entry.id   AF-S4PZK1-F1
#
_cell.length_a   1.000
_cell.length_b   1.000
_cell.length_c   1.000
_cell.angle_alpha   90.00
_cell.angle_beta   90.00
_cell.angle_gamma   90.00
#
_symmetry.space_group_name_H-M   'P 1'
#
loop_
_entity.id
_entity.type
_entity.pdbx_description
1 polymer ?
#
loop_
_entity_poly.entity_id
_entity_poly.type
_entity_poly.pdbx_seq_one_letter_code
_entity_poly.pdbx_strand_id
1 'polypeptide(L)'
;MAGAQEKWYFTKEQLQNSPSRKCCLDADKELAYRQQAANLIQDMGQRLQVSQLCINTAIVYMHRFYAFHSFTQFHRNAIAAAALF
;
A
#
# COMPACT_ATOMS: atom_id res chain seq x y z
N MET A 1 6.17 -24.25 -14.16
CA MET A 1 6.64 -22.92 -13.71
C MET A 1 5.44 -22.08 -13.23
N ALA A 2 4.77 -22.47 -12.16
CA ALA A 2 3.50 -21.87 -11.73
C ALA A 2 3.58 -21.29 -10.30
N GLY A 3 4.62 -20.51 -9.99
CA GLY A 3 4.86 -20.02 -8.61
C GLY A 3 4.86 -18.50 -8.43
N ALA A 4 4.75 -17.72 -9.51
CA ALA A 4 4.91 -16.26 -9.44
C ALA A 4 3.59 -15.47 -9.60
N GLN A 5 2.59 -16.03 -10.30
CA GLN A 5 1.34 -15.31 -10.58
C GLN A 5 0.45 -15.13 -9.36
N GLU A 6 0.47 -16.04 -8.38
CA GLU A 6 -0.39 -15.95 -7.19
C GLU A 6 0.16 -15.06 -6.06
N LYS A 7 1.41 -14.59 -6.15
CA LYS A 7 2.08 -13.93 -5.02
C LYS A 7 1.45 -12.59 -4.58
N TRP A 8 0.71 -11.93 -5.47
CA TRP A 8 0.21 -10.56 -5.26
C TRP A 8 -1.30 -10.39 -5.43
N TYR A 9 -2.02 -11.49 -5.64
CA TYR A 9 -3.48 -11.50 -5.65
C TYR A 9 -3.96 -12.20 -4.39
N PHE A 10 -4.90 -11.58 -3.68
CA PHE A 10 -5.37 -12.06 -2.40
C PHE A 10 -6.89 -12.23 -2.43
N THR A 11 -7.39 -13.28 -1.79
CA THR A 11 -8.83 -13.42 -1.57
C THR A 11 -9.32 -12.41 -0.55
N LYS A 12 -10.65 -12.21 -0.48
CA LYS A 12 -11.25 -11.32 0.53
C LYS A 12 -10.91 -11.80 1.94
N GLU A 13 -10.89 -13.11 2.20
CA GLU A 13 -10.54 -13.66 3.51
C GLU A 13 -9.06 -13.40 3.87
N GLN A 14 -8.15 -13.45 2.89
CA GLN A 14 -6.73 -13.13 3.10
C GLN A 14 -6.54 -11.64 3.42
N LEU A 15 -7.27 -10.74 2.74
CA LEU A 15 -7.25 -9.31 3.04
C LEU A 15 -7.85 -8.97 4.41
N GLN A 16 -8.86 -9.73 4.86
CA GLN A 16 -9.41 -9.59 6.21
C GLN A 16 -8.44 -10.06 7.31
N ASN A 17 -7.46 -10.88 6.97
CA ASN A 17 -6.41 -11.35 7.88
C ASN A 17 -5.08 -10.62 7.68
N SER A 18 -5.12 -9.37 7.21
CA SER A 18 -3.91 -8.57 6.99
C SER A 18 -3.08 -8.39 8.27
N PRO A 19 -1.76 -8.16 8.16
CA PRO A 19 -0.90 -7.83 9.31
C PRO A 19 -1.42 -6.66 10.14
N SER A 20 -2.04 -5.67 9.49
CA SER A 20 -2.64 -4.53 10.19
C SER A 20 -3.86 -4.94 11.02
N ARG A 21 -4.69 -5.88 10.52
CA ARG A 21 -5.83 -6.43 11.27
C ARG A 21 -5.40 -7.21 12.49
N LYS A 22 -4.33 -7.99 12.37
CA LYS A 22 -3.74 -8.73 13.50
C LYS A 22 -3.21 -7.80 14.59
N CYS A 23 -2.87 -6.56 14.25
CA CYS A 23 -2.50 -5.51 15.20
C CYS A 23 -3.69 -4.65 15.66
N CYS A 24 -4.92 -5.18 15.63
CA CYS A 24 -6.15 -4.52 16.07
C CYS A 24 -6.55 -3.27 15.26
N LEU A 25 -6.09 -3.15 14.01
CA LEU A 25 -6.53 -2.07 13.13
C LEU A 25 -7.85 -2.47 12.45
N ASP A 26 -8.82 -1.57 12.49
CA ASP A 26 -10.16 -1.83 11.96
C ASP A 26 -10.22 -1.86 10.41
N ALA A 27 -11.18 -2.64 9.91
CA ALA A 27 -12.08 -2.29 8.80
C ALA A 27 -11.65 -1.15 7.86
N ASP A 28 -12.40 -0.11 8.12
CA ASP A 28 -12.47 1.14 7.42
C ASP A 28 -11.23 1.98 7.70
N LYS A 29 -10.62 1.80 8.88
CA LYS A 29 -9.38 2.50 9.22
C LYS A 29 -8.20 2.07 8.34
N GLU A 30 -8.07 0.78 8.05
CA GLU A 30 -7.03 0.30 7.13
C GLU A 30 -7.24 0.84 5.72
N LEU A 31 -8.49 0.81 5.26
CA LEU A 31 -8.86 1.31 3.95
C LEU A 31 -8.59 2.81 3.83
N ALA A 32 -8.98 3.60 4.84
CA ALA A 32 -8.70 5.02 4.91
C ALA A 32 -7.19 5.31 4.87
N TYR A 33 -6.38 4.51 5.56
CA TYR A 33 -4.92 4.68 5.55
C TYR A 33 -4.31 4.39 4.17
N ARG A 34 -4.79 3.36 3.47
CA ARG A 34 -4.37 3.06 2.09
C ARG A 34 -4.73 4.20 1.15
N GLN A 35 -5.93 4.75 1.25
CA GLN A 35 -6.37 5.90 0.45
C GLN A 35 -5.55 7.16 0.74
N GLN A 36 -5.31 7.47 2.02
CA GLN A 36 -4.48 8.60 2.42
C GLN A 36 -3.04 8.47 1.92
N ALA A 37 -2.46 7.26 1.96
CA ALA A 37 -1.13 6.99 1.41
C ALA A 37 -1.10 7.18 -0.12
N ALA A 38 -2.11 6.68 -0.83
CA ALA A 38 -2.21 6.83 -2.28
C ALA A 38 -2.35 8.31 -2.70
N ASN A 39 -3.17 9.09 -1.99
CA ASN A 39 -3.32 10.52 -2.21
C ASN A 39 -1.97 11.26 -2.00
N LEU A 40 -1.26 10.92 -0.93
CA LEU A 40 0.06 11.50 -0.67
C LEU A 40 1.08 11.18 -1.79
N ILE A 41 1.10 9.94 -2.30
CA ILE A 41 1.96 9.55 -3.43
C ILE A 41 1.58 10.35 -4.69
N GLN A 42 0.28 10.51 -4.95
CA GLN A 42 -0.22 11.31 -6.08
C GLN A 42 0.21 12.78 -5.97
N ASP A 43 0.03 13.40 -4.80
CA ASP A 43 0.41 14.80 -4.54
C ASP A 43 1.92 15.01 -4.69
N MET A 44 2.73 14.12 -4.10
CA MET A 44 4.19 14.18 -4.24
C MET A 44 4.64 13.97 -5.68
N GLY A 45 4.04 13.01 -6.38
CA GLY A 45 4.39 12.69 -7.76
C GLY A 45 4.08 13.84 -8.73
N GLN A 46 2.94 14.51 -8.53
CA GLN A 46 2.59 15.72 -9.30
C GLN A 46 3.55 16.87 -9.03
N ARG A 47 3.93 17.10 -7.77
CA ARG A 47 4.89 18.16 -7.39
C ARG A 47 6.30 17.89 -7.93
N LEU A 48 6.70 16.62 -8.00
CA LEU A 48 7.98 16.19 -8.60
C LEU A 48 7.93 16.05 -10.12
N GLN A 49 6.76 16.29 -10.75
CA GLN A 49 6.53 16.16 -12.19
C GLN A 49 6.91 14.79 -12.78
N VAL A 50 6.72 13.71 -12.00
CA VAL A 50 6.90 12.34 -12.52
C VAL A 50 5.66 11.89 -13.30
N SER A 51 5.84 10.91 -14.17
CA SER A 51 4.73 10.38 -14.98
C SER A 51 3.68 9.67 -14.11
N GLN A 52 2.41 9.70 -14.55
CA GLN A 52 1.33 8.97 -13.87
C GLN A 52 1.62 7.45 -13.79
N LEU A 53 2.36 6.90 -14.76
CA LEU A 53 2.83 5.52 -14.71
C LEU A 53 3.73 5.26 -13.50
N CYS A 54 4.67 6.16 -13.21
CA CYS A 54 5.54 6.09 -12.03
C CYS A 54 4.72 6.17 -10.73
N ILE A 55 3.79 7.14 -10.66
CA ILE A 55 2.88 7.31 -9.51
C ILE A 55 2.05 6.05 -9.26
N ASN A 56 1.44 5.48 -10.30
CA ASN A 56 0.64 4.26 -10.20
C ASN A 56 1.49 3.07 -9.76
N THR A 57 2.74 2.99 -10.21
CA THR A 57 3.67 1.93 -9.81
C THR A 57 4.01 2.04 -8.32
N ALA A 58 4.30 3.25 -7.84
CA ALA A 58 4.55 3.52 -6.42
C ALA A 58 3.33 3.18 -5.54
N ILE A 59 2.12 3.52 -5.99
CA ILE A 59 0.87 3.16 -5.29
C ILE A 59 0.74 1.63 -5.18
N VAL A 60 1.01 0.88 -6.25
CA VAL A 60 0.99 -0.59 -6.21
C VAL A 60 2.05 -1.15 -5.26
N TYR A 61 3.25 -0.57 -5.24
CA TYR A 61 4.29 -0.96 -4.27
C TYR A 61 3.84 -0.73 -2.82
N MET A 62 3.24 0.42 -2.52
CA MET A 62 2.65 0.69 -1.21
C MET A 62 1.56 -0.33 -0.84
N HIS A 63 0.62 -0.63 -1.76
CA HIS A 63 -0.44 -1.62 -1.48
C HIS A 63 0.12 -3.01 -1.18
N ARG A 64 1.13 -3.43 -1.95
CA ARG A 64 1.82 -4.71 -1.78
C ARG A 64 2.63 -4.75 -0.49
N PHE A 65 3.28 -3.66 -0.11
CA PHE A 65 4.03 -3.56 1.13
C PHE A 65 3.13 -3.82 2.36
N TYR A 66 1.96 -3.18 2.39
CA TYR A 66 0.98 -3.34 3.47
C TYR A 66 0.15 -4.63 3.39
N ALA A 67 0.42 -5.52 2.42
CA ALA A 67 -0.06 -6.90 2.47
C ALA A 67 0.78 -7.76 3.44
N PHE A 68 2.04 -7.38 3.67
CA PHE A 68 3.00 -8.11 4.51
C PHE A 68 3.41 -7.35 5.78
N HIS A 69 3.22 -6.03 5.82
CA HIS A 69 3.56 -5.18 6.97
C HIS A 69 2.35 -4.44 7.51
N SER A 70 2.39 -4.11 8.81
CA SER A 70 1.32 -3.37 9.48
C SER A 70 1.52 -1.86 9.40
N PHE A 71 0.42 -1.11 9.25
CA PHE A 71 0.41 0.35 9.43
C PHE A 71 0.78 0.80 10.85
N THR A 72 0.69 -0.08 11.85
CA THR A 72 1.11 0.22 13.22
C THR A 72 2.63 0.22 13.39
N GLN A 73 3.35 -0.53 12.54
CA GLN A 73 4.81 -0.59 12.56
C GLN A 73 5.43 0.41 11.58
N PHE A 74 4.84 0.55 10.40
CA PHE A 74 5.36 1.42 9.35
C PHE A 74 4.37 2.53 9.02
N HIS A 75 4.73 3.77 9.36
CA HIS A 75 3.87 4.92 9.13
C HIS A 75 3.71 5.20 7.63
N ARG A 76 2.46 5.43 7.21
CA ARG A 76 2.05 5.61 5.81
C ARG A 76 2.84 6.68 5.05
N ASN A 77 3.20 7.78 5.71
CA ASN A 77 3.92 8.88 5.06
C ASN A 77 5.35 8.48 4.67
N ALA A 78 6.02 7.69 5.52
CA ALA A 78 7.39 7.26 5.26
C ALA A 78 7.41 6.26 4.09
N ILE A 79 6.49 5.29 4.09
CA ILE A 79 6.38 4.30 3.01
C ILE A 79 5.91 4.95 1.70
N ALA A 80 5.02 5.94 1.76
CA ALA A 80 4.59 6.69 0.58
C ALA A 80 5.78 7.39 -0.12
N ALA A 81 6.63 8.08 0.64
CA ALA A 81 7.82 8.73 0.11
C ALA A 81 8.83 7.70 -0.43
N ALA A 82 9.07 6.62 0.33
CA ALA A 82 9.98 5.56 -0.06
C ALA A 82 9.51 4.75 -1.29
N ALA A 83 8.20 4.62 -1.52
CA ALA A 83 7.65 3.91 -2.67
C ALA A 83 7.73 4.74 -3.97
N LEU A 84 7.83 6.06 -3.86
CA LEU A 84 7.89 6.99 -4.99
C LEU A 84 9.33 7.26 -5.47
N PHE A 85 10.31 7.13 -4.58
CA PHE A 85 11.74 7.32 -4.86
C PHE A 85 12.38 6.04 -5.41
#